data_AF-A0A1X0IFF7-F1
#
_entry.id   AF-A0A1X0IFF7-F1
#
_cell.length_a   1.000
_cell.length_b   1.000
_cell.length_c   1.000
_cell.angle_alpha   90.00
_cell.angle_beta   90.00
_cell.angle_gamma   90.00
#
_symmetry.space_group_name_H-M   'P 1'
#
loop_
_entity.id
_entity.type
_entity.pdbx_description
1 polymer ?
#
loop_
_entity_poly.entity_id
_entity_poly.type
_entity_poly.pdbx_seq_one_letter_code
_entity_poly.pdbx_strand_id
1 'polypeptide(L)'
;MANVVPRPLTSLWRRIMSSPLLTLNGWVAFNVPRAVTASGISLLMGLVAVHVYVVLTEPDPPLYFAVYTAVLAVACTIAVGAMVFAPKPVVPQAGWYWGSLVCLAFLGVYLVSRWVSLPGLVALTGRWDFAPGTFAMAFAAAFVAVHTTVLSGINVAYPQRRQWPD
;
A
#
# COMPACT_ATOMS: atom_id res chain seq x y z
N MET A 1 -17.10 -2.44 20.64
CA MET A 1 -16.00 -2.60 19.65
C MET A 1 -14.87 -3.34 20.34
N ALA A 2 -14.68 -4.62 19.99
CA ALA A 2 -13.62 -5.44 20.59
C ALA A 2 -12.26 -4.86 20.17
N ASN A 3 -11.44 -4.46 21.14
CA ASN A 3 -10.05 -4.07 20.90
C ASN A 3 -9.24 -5.34 20.64
N VAL A 4 -9.18 -5.75 19.37
CA VAL A 4 -8.44 -6.95 18.92
C VAL A 4 -6.91 -6.71 18.89
N VAL A 5 -6.43 -5.51 19.24
CA VAL A 5 -5.00 -5.19 19.30
C VAL A 5 -4.59 -4.89 20.75
N PRO A 6 -3.55 -5.56 21.29
CA PRO A 6 -3.08 -5.30 22.64
C PRO A 6 -2.64 -3.83 22.80
N ARG A 7 -3.21 -3.15 23.81
CA ARG A 7 -2.88 -1.75 24.20
C ARG A 7 -1.38 -1.39 24.20
N PRO A 8 -0.43 -2.27 24.62
CA PRO A 8 1.00 -1.93 24.53
C PRO A 8 1.52 -1.80 23.10
N LEU A 9 0.96 -2.54 22.14
CA LEU A 9 1.39 -2.49 20.74
C LEU A 9 0.99 -1.16 20.09
N THR A 10 -0.21 -0.65 20.42
CA THR A 10 -0.67 0.64 19.89
C THR A 10 0.06 1.82 20.50
N SER A 11 0.47 1.73 21.78
CA SER A 11 1.29 2.78 22.41
C SER A 11 2.71 2.80 21.86
N LEU A 12 3.31 1.63 21.64
CA LEU A 12 4.63 1.51 21.02
C LEU A 12 4.62 2.03 19.58
N TRP A 13 3.62 1.63 18.79
CA TRP A 13 3.44 2.09 17.42
C TRP A 13 3.30 3.60 17.33
N ARG A 14 2.46 4.19 18.19
CA ARG A 14 2.28 5.64 18.26
C ARG A 14 3.58 6.35 18.62
N ARG A 15 4.36 5.81 19.57
CA ARG A 15 5.65 6.35 20.00
C ARG A 15 6.70 6.32 18.89
N ILE A 16 6.71 5.27 18.08
CA ILE A 16 7.60 5.17 16.91
C ILE A 16 7.19 6.22 15.86
N MET A 17 5.91 6.26 15.48
CA MET A 17 5.42 7.22 14.48
C MET A 17 5.56 8.68 14.91
N SER A 18 5.50 8.97 16.21
CA SER A 18 5.73 10.30 16.78
C SER A 18 7.20 10.57 17.13
N SER A 19 8.12 9.70 16.73
CA SER A 19 9.54 9.90 17.03
C SER A 19 10.07 11.13 16.29
N PRO A 20 10.98 11.91 16.90
CA PRO A 20 11.49 13.13 16.27
C PRO A 20 12.21 12.86 14.93
N LEU A 21 12.73 11.65 14.73
CA LEU A 21 13.31 11.24 13.45
C LEU A 21 12.25 11.09 12.34
N LEU A 22 11.13 10.44 12.65
CA LEU A 22 10.05 10.19 11.67
C LEU A 22 9.14 11.39 11.42
N THR A 23 9.11 12.35 12.33
CA THR A 23 8.43 13.64 12.14
C THR A 23 9.35 14.71 11.56
N LEU A 24 10.61 14.37 11.27
CA LEU A 24 11.67 15.32 10.89
C LEU A 24 11.72 16.52 11.86
N ASN A 25 11.63 16.23 13.17
CA ASN A 25 11.56 17.18 14.28
C ASN A 25 10.40 18.19 14.16
N GLY A 26 9.42 17.94 13.30
CA GLY A 26 8.33 18.87 12.98
C GLY A 26 8.72 19.99 12.01
N TRP A 27 9.93 20.00 11.45
CA TRP A 27 10.40 21.06 10.54
C TRP A 27 9.81 20.97 9.13
N VAL A 28 9.34 19.79 8.71
CA VAL A 28 8.81 19.56 7.37
C VAL A 28 7.38 19.06 7.46
N ALA A 29 6.44 19.83 6.90
CA ALA A 29 5.05 19.43 6.74
C ALA A 29 4.55 19.85 5.36
N PHE A 30 4.15 18.88 4.55
CA PHE A 30 3.54 19.11 3.25
C PHE A 30 2.02 19.01 3.37
N ASN A 31 1.35 20.12 3.08
CA ASN A 31 -0.10 20.23 3.13
C ASN A 31 -0.71 20.24 1.73
N VAL A 32 -0.49 19.16 1.00
CA VAL A 32 -1.09 18.89 -0.33
C VAL A 32 -1.93 17.61 -0.29
N PRO A 33 -2.99 17.55 0.56
CA PRO A 33 -3.78 16.35 0.81
C PRO A 33 -4.34 15.67 -0.43
N ARG A 34 -4.71 16.42 -1.47
CA ARG A 34 -5.19 15.84 -2.72
C ARG A 34 -4.06 15.16 -3.48
N ALA A 35 -2.90 15.80 -3.57
CA ALA A 35 -1.74 15.23 -4.25
C ALA A 35 -1.21 13.98 -3.54
N VAL A 36 -1.17 13.98 -2.20
CA VAL A 36 -0.76 12.81 -1.39
C VAL A 36 -1.76 11.66 -1.56
N THR A 37 -3.06 11.95 -1.62
CA THR A 37 -4.07 10.91 -1.84
C THR A 37 -4.01 10.38 -3.26
N ALA A 38 -3.82 11.26 -4.25
CA ALA A 38 -3.65 10.89 -5.65
C ALA A 38 -2.39 10.04 -5.87
N SER A 39 -1.30 10.31 -5.16
CA SER A 39 -0.10 9.47 -5.21
C SER A 39 -0.37 8.10 -4.59
N GLY A 40 -1.02 8.03 -3.42
CA GLY A 40 -1.46 6.76 -2.81
C GLY A 40 -2.34 5.93 -3.76
N ILE A 41 -3.33 6.55 -4.40
CA ILE A 41 -4.19 5.90 -5.39
C ILE A 41 -3.38 5.41 -6.59
N SER A 42 -2.51 6.25 -7.14
CA SER A 42 -1.66 5.90 -8.29
C SER A 42 -0.77 4.70 -7.99
N LEU A 43 -0.22 4.61 -6.77
CA LEU A 43 0.62 3.49 -6.35
C LEU A 43 -0.18 2.17 -6.27
N LEU A 44 -1.39 2.20 -5.70
CA LEU A 44 -2.25 1.01 -5.66
C LEU A 44 -2.69 0.58 -7.05
N MET A 45 -3.05 1.54 -7.92
CA MET A 45 -3.44 1.24 -9.30
C MET A 45 -2.25 0.77 -10.14
N GLY A 46 -1.04 1.28 -9.90
CA GLY A 46 0.20 0.78 -10.50
C GLY A 46 0.46 -0.68 -10.13
N LEU A 47 0.26 -1.04 -8.85
CA LEU A 47 0.36 -2.43 -8.40
C LEU A 47 -0.64 -3.34 -9.12
N VAL A 48 -1.90 -2.90 -9.28
CA VAL A 48 -2.92 -3.63 -10.05
C VAL A 48 -2.53 -3.77 -11.51
N ALA A 49 -2.12 -2.67 -12.15
CA ALA A 49 -1.76 -2.63 -13.56
C ALA A 49 -0.61 -3.61 -13.87
N VAL A 50 0.39 -3.69 -13.01
CA VAL A 50 1.50 -4.65 -13.16
C VAL A 50 1.01 -6.10 -13.10
N HIS A 51 0.13 -6.44 -12.16
CA HIS A 51 -0.38 -7.81 -12.06
C HIS A 51 -1.27 -8.19 -13.25
N VAL A 52 -2.14 -7.28 -13.68
CA VAL A 52 -2.96 -7.45 -14.89
C VAL A 52 -2.08 -7.61 -16.12
N TYR A 53 -1.04 -6.79 -16.26
CA TYR A 53 -0.06 -6.92 -17.34
C TYR A 53 0.53 -8.34 -17.39
N VAL A 54 1.04 -8.85 -16.26
CA VAL A 54 1.63 -10.21 -16.21
C VAL A 54 0.61 -11.28 -16.60
N VAL A 55 -0.62 -11.21 -16.11
CA VAL A 55 -1.68 -12.17 -16.47
C VAL A 55 -1.99 -12.14 -17.97
N LEU A 56 -1.92 -10.96 -18.61
CA LEU A 56 -2.25 -10.80 -20.03
C LEU A 56 -1.08 -11.14 -20.97
N THR A 57 0.17 -11.03 -20.50
CA THR A 57 1.36 -11.23 -21.34
C THR A 57 2.02 -12.58 -21.16
N GLU A 58 1.86 -13.22 -20.00
CA GLU A 58 2.43 -14.55 -19.78
C GLU A 58 1.62 -15.61 -20.53
N PRO A 59 2.24 -16.50 -21.32
CA PRO A 59 1.53 -17.61 -21.95
C PRO A 59 1.10 -18.63 -20.88
N ASP A 60 -0.19 -18.95 -20.85
CA ASP A 60 -0.83 -19.92 -19.94
C ASP A 60 -0.53 -19.70 -18.45
N PRO A 61 -0.90 -18.53 -17.87
CA PRO A 61 -0.70 -18.29 -16.45
C PRO A 61 -1.53 -19.28 -15.62
N PRO A 62 -0.97 -19.90 -14.56
CA PRO A 62 -1.73 -20.81 -13.73
C PRO A 62 -2.99 -20.17 -13.16
N LEU A 63 -4.11 -20.91 -13.11
CA LEU A 63 -5.40 -20.38 -12.65
C LEU A 63 -5.32 -19.75 -11.26
N TYR A 64 -4.53 -20.34 -10.35
CA TYR A 64 -4.35 -19.80 -9.01
C TYR A 64 -3.71 -18.39 -9.01
N PHE A 65 -2.83 -18.09 -9.99
CA PHE A 65 -2.22 -16.77 -10.15
C PHE A 65 -3.22 -15.74 -10.68
N ALA A 66 -4.09 -16.15 -11.61
CA ALA A 66 -5.19 -15.31 -12.09
C ALA A 66 -6.18 -14.99 -10.96
N VAL A 67 -6.57 -15.98 -10.16
CA VAL A 67 -7.45 -15.78 -8.99
C VAL A 67 -6.79 -14.86 -7.96
N TYR A 68 -5.51 -15.09 -7.63
CA TYR A 68 -4.74 -14.22 -6.75
C TYR A 68 -4.71 -12.77 -7.26
N THR A 69 -4.45 -12.57 -8.55
CA THR A 69 -4.43 -11.25 -9.20
C THR A 69 -5.79 -10.57 -9.10
N ALA A 70 -6.89 -11.30 -9.35
CA ALA A 70 -8.24 -10.78 -9.22
C ALA A 70 -8.55 -10.34 -7.78
N VAL A 71 -8.19 -11.16 -6.79
CA VAL A 71 -8.37 -10.83 -5.37
C VAL A 71 -7.56 -9.59 -4.98
N LEU A 72 -6.30 -9.50 -5.40
CA LEU A 72 -5.44 -8.33 -5.15
C LEU A 72 -6.04 -7.07 -5.79
N ALA A 73 -6.49 -7.16 -7.05
CA ALA A 73 -7.11 -6.05 -7.76
C ALA A 73 -8.38 -5.56 -7.07
N VAL A 74 -9.25 -6.48 -6.63
CA VAL A 74 -10.45 -6.14 -5.85
C VAL A 74 -10.08 -5.48 -4.52
N ALA A 75 -9.11 -6.02 -3.79
CA ALA A 75 -8.68 -5.44 -2.51
C ALA A 75 -8.11 -4.02 -2.66
N CYS A 76 -7.27 -3.79 -3.69
CA CYS A 76 -6.73 -2.47 -4.01
C CYS A 76 -7.80 -1.49 -4.47
N THR A 77 -8.75 -1.92 -5.31
CA THR A 77 -9.84 -1.04 -5.78
C THR A 77 -10.82 -0.68 -4.67
N ILE A 78 -11.06 -1.57 -3.71
CA ILE A 78 -11.80 -1.25 -2.48
C ILE A 78 -11.06 -0.17 -1.67
N ALA A 79 -9.74 -0.30 -1.50
CA ALA A 79 -8.92 0.71 -0.81
C ALA A 79 -9.04 2.08 -1.52
N VAL A 80 -8.82 2.11 -2.83
CA VAL A 80 -8.93 3.32 -3.67
C VAL A 80 -10.33 3.93 -3.55
N GLY A 81 -11.38 3.12 -3.67
CA GLY A 81 -12.76 3.56 -3.51
C GLY A 81 -12.99 4.23 -2.15
N ALA A 82 -12.50 3.63 -1.07
CA ALA A 82 -12.60 4.21 0.27
C ALA A 82 -11.81 5.53 0.41
N MET A 83 -10.67 5.67 -0.28
CA MET A 83 -9.86 6.89 -0.28
C MET A 83 -10.51 8.05 -1.07
N VAL A 84 -11.20 7.73 -2.17
CA VAL A 84 -11.87 8.71 -3.04
C VAL A 84 -13.21 9.16 -2.47
N PHE A 85 -14.04 8.19 -2.07
CA PHE A 85 -15.37 8.46 -1.55
C PHE A 85 -15.26 8.80 -0.05
N ALA A 86 -15.25 10.10 0.26
CA ALA A 86 -15.09 10.63 1.61
C ALA A 86 -16.39 11.19 2.22
N PRO A 87 -17.47 10.40 2.37
CA PRO A 87 -18.67 10.90 3.04
C PRO A 87 -18.40 11.21 4.51
N LYS A 88 -17.39 10.55 5.10
CA LYS A 88 -16.89 10.78 6.47
C LYS A 88 -15.36 10.64 6.48
N PRO A 89 -14.62 11.42 7.30
CA PRO A 89 -13.16 11.35 7.37
C PRO A 89 -12.61 9.99 7.79
N VAL A 90 -13.42 9.18 8.47
CA VAL A 90 -13.06 7.80 8.87
C VAL A 90 -12.92 6.87 7.66
N VAL A 91 -13.66 7.11 6.56
CA VAL A 91 -13.68 6.21 5.40
C VAL A 91 -12.35 6.27 4.62
N PRO A 92 -11.81 7.45 4.27
CA PRO A 92 -10.48 7.54 3.65
C PRO A 92 -9.37 6.99 4.53
N GLN A 93 -9.45 7.22 5.85
CA GLN A 93 -8.48 6.66 6.80
C GLN A 93 -8.51 5.13 6.81
N ALA A 94 -9.69 4.52 6.78
CA ALA A 94 -9.84 3.07 6.63
C ALA A 94 -9.26 2.58 5.31
N GLY A 95 -9.45 3.32 4.21
CA GLY A 95 -8.83 3.04 2.91
C GLY A 95 -7.31 2.99 2.96
N TRP A 96 -6.66 3.95 3.63
CA TRP A 96 -5.21 3.95 3.83
C TRP A 96 -4.71 2.73 4.61
N TYR A 97 -5.36 2.38 5.73
CA TYR A 97 -4.99 1.21 6.51
C TYR A 97 -5.21 -0.10 5.74
N TRP A 98 -6.34 -0.22 5.03
CA TRP A 98 -6.63 -1.38 4.20
C TRP A 98 -5.62 -1.53 3.08
N GLY A 99 -5.30 -0.44 2.37
CA GLY A 99 -4.24 -0.43 1.35
C GLY A 99 -2.90 -0.88 1.92
N SER A 100 -2.50 -0.41 3.10
CA SER A 100 -1.24 -0.85 3.72
C SER A 100 -1.25 -2.31 4.13
N LEU A 101 -2.38 -2.83 4.63
CA LEU A 101 -2.51 -4.25 4.94
C LEU A 101 -2.32 -5.10 3.67
N VAL A 102 -2.97 -4.71 2.58
CA VAL A 102 -2.85 -5.39 1.28
C VAL A 102 -1.40 -5.32 0.76
N CYS A 103 -0.77 -4.14 0.79
CA CYS A 103 0.62 -3.98 0.37
C CYS A 103 1.61 -4.78 1.24
N LEU A 104 1.41 -4.82 2.56
CA LEU A 104 2.26 -5.61 3.46
C LEU A 104 2.07 -7.11 3.25
N ALA A 105 0.84 -7.57 3.06
CA ALA A 105 0.55 -8.96 2.72
C ALA A 105 1.22 -9.34 1.39
N PHE A 106 1.07 -8.50 0.37
CA PHE A 106 1.75 -8.64 -0.92
C PHE A 106 3.27 -8.72 -0.75
N LEU A 107 3.89 -7.78 -0.03
CA LEU A 107 5.33 -7.77 0.20
C LEU A 107 5.79 -9.03 0.93
N GLY A 108 5.01 -9.52 1.91
CA GLY A 108 5.28 -10.78 2.58
C GLY A 108 5.28 -11.97 1.61
N VAL A 109 4.25 -12.10 0.77
CA VAL A 109 4.16 -13.15 -0.26
C VAL A 109 5.31 -13.02 -1.26
N TYR A 110 5.58 -11.80 -1.74
CA TYR A 110 6.65 -11.51 -2.67
C TYR A 110 8.02 -11.92 -2.11
N LEU A 111 8.31 -11.58 -0.85
CA LEU A 111 9.54 -12.01 -0.19
C LEU A 111 9.58 -13.53 -0.05
N VAL A 112 8.53 -14.18 0.46
CA VAL A 112 8.48 -15.65 0.62
C VAL A 112 8.71 -16.38 -0.71
N SER A 113 8.14 -15.87 -1.81
CA SER A 113 8.34 -16.40 -3.16
C SER A 113 9.79 -16.31 -3.68
N ARG A 114 10.68 -15.61 -2.96
CA ARG A 114 12.13 -15.61 -3.24
C ARG A 114 12.82 -16.89 -2.79
N TRP A 115 12.27 -17.58 -1.79
CA TRP A 115 12.83 -18.85 -1.28
C TRP A 115 12.05 -20.08 -1.74
N VAL A 116 10.79 -19.89 -2.16
CA VAL A 116 9.90 -20.98 -2.58
C VAL A 116 9.48 -20.76 -4.04
N SER A 117 9.86 -21.68 -4.92
CA SER A 117 9.36 -21.72 -6.30
C SER A 117 7.92 -22.19 -6.32
N LEU A 118 7.05 -21.46 -7.03
CA LEU A 118 5.66 -21.83 -7.20
C LEU A 118 5.48 -22.64 -8.51
N PRO A 119 4.81 -23.80 -8.47
CA PRO A 119 4.61 -24.64 -9.66
C PRO A 119 3.90 -23.90 -10.79
N GLY A 120 4.51 -23.81 -11.97
CA GLY A 120 3.92 -23.07 -13.11
C GLY A 120 4.18 -21.56 -13.10
N LEU A 121 4.94 -21.05 -12.13
CA LEU A 121 5.43 -19.66 -12.09
C LEU A 121 6.95 -19.60 -12.05
N VAL A 122 7.66 -20.66 -12.46
CA VAL A 122 9.13 -20.76 -12.32
C VAL A 122 9.86 -19.64 -13.07
N ALA A 123 9.31 -19.16 -14.19
CA ALA A 123 9.82 -17.99 -14.92
C ALA A 123 9.65 -16.66 -14.15
N LEU A 124 8.69 -16.62 -13.22
CA LEU A 124 8.26 -15.45 -12.46
C LEU A 124 8.77 -15.45 -10.99
N THR A 125 9.12 -16.62 -10.45
CA THR A 125 9.66 -16.80 -9.09
C THR A 125 11.18 -16.84 -9.05
N GLY A 126 11.80 -16.17 -8.07
CA GLY A 126 13.23 -16.34 -7.76
C GLY A 126 14.24 -15.48 -8.54
N ARG A 127 13.84 -14.73 -9.58
CA ARG A 127 14.78 -13.85 -10.32
C ARG A 127 14.65 -12.39 -9.90
N TRP A 128 15.77 -11.79 -9.50
CA TRP A 128 15.88 -10.35 -9.27
C TRP A 128 15.64 -9.55 -10.56
N ASP A 129 15.77 -10.21 -11.70
CA ASP A 129 15.68 -9.62 -13.04
C ASP A 129 14.26 -9.59 -13.61
N PHE A 130 13.24 -10.04 -12.87
CA PHE A 130 11.85 -9.94 -13.33
C PHE A 130 11.30 -8.53 -13.07
N ALA A 131 11.43 -7.66 -14.07
CA ALA A 131 11.07 -6.25 -13.97
C ALA A 131 9.63 -6.00 -13.46
N PRO A 132 8.58 -6.70 -13.91
CA PRO A 132 7.23 -6.51 -13.36
C PRO A 132 7.16 -6.82 -11.86
N GLY A 133 7.84 -7.87 -11.40
CA GLY A 133 7.93 -8.18 -9.96
C GLY A 133 8.57 -7.05 -9.15
N THR A 134 9.65 -6.47 -9.67
CA THR A 134 10.34 -5.34 -9.03
C THR A 134 9.47 -4.08 -9.00
N PHE A 135 8.74 -3.77 -10.07
CA PHE A 135 7.78 -2.66 -10.08
C PHE A 135 6.65 -2.88 -9.08
N ALA A 136 6.08 -4.09 -9.01
CA ALA A 136 5.04 -4.41 -8.03
C ALA A 136 5.55 -4.21 -6.59
N MET A 137 6.74 -4.69 -6.28
CA MET A 137 7.41 -4.44 -4.99
C MET A 137 7.59 -2.94 -4.73
N ALA A 138 8.11 -2.19 -5.71
CA ALA A 138 8.34 -0.76 -5.57
C ALA A 138 7.03 0.00 -5.31
N PHE A 139 5.95 -0.29 -6.03
CA PHE A 139 4.65 0.34 -5.79
C PHE A 139 4.09 0.04 -4.40
N ALA A 140 4.15 -1.22 -3.96
CA ALA A 140 3.67 -1.62 -2.64
C ALA A 140 4.51 -0.99 -1.51
N ALA A 141 5.84 -1.03 -1.63
CA ALA A 141 6.74 -0.43 -0.64
C ALA A 141 6.60 1.10 -0.59
N ALA A 142 6.49 1.76 -1.76
CA ALA A 142 6.25 3.18 -1.84
C ALA A 142 4.90 3.57 -1.24
N PHE A 143 3.84 2.78 -1.44
CA PHE A 143 2.55 3.05 -0.81
C PHE A 143 2.65 3.01 0.72
N VAL A 144 3.30 1.98 1.27
CA VAL A 144 3.54 1.88 2.71
C VAL A 144 4.37 3.07 3.20
N ALA A 145 5.43 3.45 2.48
CA ALA A 145 6.24 4.62 2.82
C ALA A 145 5.40 5.90 2.83
N VAL A 146 4.60 6.16 1.79
CA VAL A 146 3.68 7.32 1.76
C VAL A 146 2.72 7.28 2.94
N HIS A 147 2.08 6.16 3.24
CA HIS A 147 1.17 6.08 4.39
C HIS A 147 1.92 6.32 5.71
N THR A 148 3.15 5.83 5.89
CA THR A 148 3.93 6.13 7.10
C THR A 148 4.21 7.63 7.27
N THR A 149 4.45 8.36 6.17
CA THR A 149 4.61 9.83 6.24
C THR A 149 3.32 10.56 6.57
N VAL A 150 2.16 9.99 6.21
CA VAL A 150 0.85 10.49 6.63
C VAL A 150 0.64 10.26 8.13
N LEU A 151 0.99 9.07 8.63
CA LEU A 151 0.88 8.72 10.05
C LEU A 151 1.85 9.52 10.94
N SER A 152 3.04 9.85 10.45
CA SER A 152 3.99 10.70 11.17
C SER A 152 3.64 12.19 11.09
N GLY A 153 2.68 12.57 10.26
CA GLY A 153 2.24 13.96 10.11
C GLY A 153 3.17 14.85 9.29
N ILE A 154 4.11 14.24 8.55
CA ILE A 154 4.90 14.91 7.49
C ILE A 154 3.97 15.28 6.34
N ASN A 155 3.15 14.34 5.87
CA ASN A 155 2.17 14.55 4.82
C ASN A 155 0.76 14.61 5.40
N VAL A 156 -0.07 15.51 4.88
CA VAL A 156 -1.51 15.49 5.13
C VAL A 156 -2.18 14.70 4.00
N ALA A 157 -3.19 13.89 4.30
CA ALA A 157 -4.01 13.19 3.30
C ALA A 157 -5.46 13.66 3.35
N TYR A 158 -6.14 13.62 2.20
CA TYR A 158 -7.55 14.01 2.11
C TYR A 158 -8.41 13.09 2.99
N PRO A 159 -9.37 13.62 3.77
CA PRO A 159 -9.96 14.96 3.70
C PRO A 159 -9.39 15.95 4.74
N GLN A 160 -8.37 15.57 5.51
CA GLN A 160 -7.76 16.49 6.46
C GLN A 160 -7.02 17.61 5.73
N ARG A 161 -7.11 18.84 6.26
CA ARG A 161 -6.39 20.01 5.76
C ARG A 161 -5.71 20.68 6.95
N ARG A 162 -4.43 21.02 6.83
CA ARG A 162 -3.83 22.08 7.66
C ARG A 162 -4.12 23.44 6.99
N GLN A 163 -3.82 24.55 7.65
CA GLN A 163 -4.28 25.91 7.29
C GLN A 163 -3.84 26.43 5.90
N TRP A 164 -3.17 25.65 5.05
CA TRP A 164 -2.69 26.07 3.73
C TRP A 164 -3.47 25.38 2.59
N PRO A 165 -3.94 26.10 1.57
CA PRO A 165 -4.82 25.53 0.55
C PRO A 165 -4.10 24.74 -0.55
N ASP A 166 -4.73 23.64 -0.96
CA ASP A 166 -4.64 22.93 -2.25
C ASP A 166 -6.04 22.57 -2.80
#